data_AF-A0A841KCB3-F1
#
_entry.id   AF-A0A841KCB3-F1
#
_cell.length_a   1.000
_cell.length_b   1.000
_cell.length_c   1.000
_cell.angle_alpha   90.00
_cell.angle_beta   90.00
_cell.angle_gamma   90.00
#
_symmetry.space_group_name_H-M   'P 1'
#
loop_
_entity.id
_entity.type
_entity.pdbx_description
1 polymer ?
#
loop_
_entity_poly.entity_id
_entity_poly.type
_entity_poly.pdbx_seq_one_letter_code
_entity_poly.pdbx_strand_id
1 'polypeptide(L)'
;MMHTYNTDREEASKLNVFIKFYGLFWHKNAVDWDRRLLLGQPQGWLGKGNKRCKLDLESIQMNFYDQKGVYILYSDPLQPVYAGQAGISRRNTTGGKVIGDRLAAHSRGIYRNGWSLFSWFGFLETERSPLTRMSAEQRLNPTWIMPATLPSTPDAALNVLLASFEAILIEGLTPRFNARGGDLPHAVLVDQYDPSLATAARGWRGRQPARAPSRAGGIRVEATFPADLSGASDSL
;
A
#
# COMPACT_ATOMS: atom_id res chain seq x y z
N MET A 1 -23.88 26.01 -30.67
CA MET A 1 -23.31 24.64 -30.63
C MET A 1 -21.94 24.68 -29.93
N MET A 2 -21.91 25.05 -28.63
CA MET A 2 -20.67 25.28 -27.84
C MET A 2 -20.91 25.06 -26.33
N HIS A 3 -21.86 24.20 -25.95
CA HIS A 3 -22.20 23.92 -24.54
C HIS A 3 -22.03 22.46 -24.13
N THR A 4 -21.66 21.58 -25.06
CA THR A 4 -21.46 20.14 -24.77
C THR A 4 -20.02 19.82 -24.36
N TYR A 5 -19.04 20.53 -24.91
CA TYR A 5 -17.61 20.24 -24.67
C TYR A 5 -17.12 20.51 -23.24
N ASN A 6 -17.78 21.38 -22.47
CA ASN A 6 -17.33 21.73 -21.11
C ASN A 6 -17.86 20.74 -20.06
N THR A 7 -19.09 20.27 -20.25
CA THR A 7 -19.76 19.29 -19.37
C THR A 7 -19.07 17.93 -19.43
N ASP A 8 -18.66 17.48 -20.62
CA ASP A 8 -17.95 16.21 -20.81
C ASP A 8 -16.54 16.22 -20.19
N ARG A 9 -15.90 17.40 -20.15
CA ARG A 9 -14.58 17.60 -19.52
C ARG A 9 -14.68 17.68 -18.00
N GLU A 10 -15.77 18.24 -17.45
CA GLU A 10 -16.07 18.24 -16.01
C GLU A 10 -16.50 16.86 -15.49
N GLU A 11 -17.20 16.06 -16.30
CA GLU A 11 -17.55 14.66 -15.98
C GLU A 11 -16.32 13.73 -16.07
N ALA A 12 -15.50 13.86 -17.13
CA ALA A 12 -14.26 13.08 -17.30
C ALA A 12 -13.15 13.46 -16.29
N SER A 13 -13.23 14.65 -15.68
CA SER A 13 -12.30 15.13 -14.65
C SER A 13 -12.77 14.92 -13.22
N LYS A 14 -13.96 14.34 -12.97
CA LYS A 14 -14.35 13.74 -11.68
C LYS A 14 -13.64 12.41 -11.43
N LEU A 15 -12.33 12.44 -11.68
CA LEU A 15 -11.25 11.66 -11.13
C LEU A 15 -11.38 10.13 -11.22
N ASN A 16 -10.75 9.62 -12.29
CA ASN A 16 -10.10 8.31 -12.42
C ASN A 16 -9.03 8.03 -11.33
N VAL A 17 -9.29 8.43 -10.08
CA VAL A 17 -8.43 8.14 -8.93
C VAL A 17 -8.98 6.90 -8.24
N PHE A 18 -8.10 5.91 -8.04
CA PHE A 18 -8.45 4.61 -7.45
C PHE A 18 -8.77 4.70 -5.95
N ILE A 19 -8.15 5.62 -5.23
CA ILE A 19 -8.40 5.81 -3.80
C ILE A 19 -9.68 6.62 -3.63
N LYS A 20 -10.68 6.02 -2.99
CA LYS A 20 -12.01 6.61 -2.77
C LYS A 20 -12.18 7.16 -1.36
N PHE A 21 -11.61 6.47 -0.39
CA PHE A 21 -11.57 6.88 1.00
C PHE A 21 -10.19 6.60 1.58
N TYR A 22 -9.75 7.44 2.51
CA TYR A 22 -8.52 7.19 3.24
C TYR A 22 -8.63 7.75 4.65
N GLY A 23 -7.90 7.11 5.56
CA GLY A 23 -7.71 7.57 6.93
C GLY A 23 -6.22 7.61 7.23
N LEU A 24 -5.76 8.66 7.89
CA LEU A 24 -4.35 8.84 8.23
C LEU A 24 -4.16 8.80 9.73
N PHE A 25 -3.20 8.00 10.19
CA PHE A 25 -2.77 7.94 11.60
C PHE A 25 -3.92 7.70 12.59
N TRP A 26 -4.84 6.80 12.25
CA TRP A 26 -5.90 6.37 13.15
C TRP A 26 -5.33 5.54 14.28
N HIS A 27 -5.89 5.69 15.48
CA HIS A 27 -5.48 4.90 16.63
C HIS A 27 -6.13 3.52 16.61
N LYS A 28 -5.34 2.47 16.80
CA LYS A 28 -5.84 1.08 16.87
C LYS A 28 -6.84 0.86 18.01
N ASN A 29 -6.74 1.65 19.08
CA ASN A 29 -7.61 1.55 20.25
C ASN A 29 -8.99 2.22 20.04
N ALA A 30 -9.14 3.03 18.98
CA ALA A 30 -10.42 3.62 18.61
C ALA A 30 -11.26 2.70 17.72
N VAL A 31 -10.73 1.54 17.33
CA VAL A 31 -11.41 0.56 16.48
C VAL A 31 -12.04 -0.52 17.35
N ASP A 32 -13.32 -0.81 17.11
CA ASP A 32 -13.98 -1.96 17.72
C ASP A 32 -13.74 -3.20 16.86
N TRP A 33 -12.73 -3.98 17.22
CA TRP A 33 -12.31 -5.15 16.47
C TRP A 33 -13.28 -6.33 16.55
N ASP A 34 -14.13 -6.37 17.59
CA ASP A 34 -15.04 -7.48 17.83
C ASP A 34 -16.37 -7.24 17.14
N ARG A 35 -16.85 -5.98 17.13
CA ARG A 35 -18.04 -5.57 16.37
C ARG A 35 -17.75 -5.21 14.92
N ARG A 36 -16.48 -5.28 14.50
CA ARG A 36 -16.03 -4.91 13.14
C ARG A 36 -16.38 -3.47 12.76
N LEU A 37 -16.12 -2.53 13.68
CA LEU A 37 -16.43 -1.11 13.48
C LEU A 37 -15.14 -0.29 13.35
N LEU A 38 -14.85 0.12 12.11
CA LEU A 38 -13.81 1.08 11.77
C LEU A 38 -14.48 2.42 11.45
N LEU A 39 -14.88 3.14 12.50
CA LEU A 39 -15.77 4.29 12.38
C LEU A 39 -15.02 5.57 12.02
N GLY A 40 -15.51 6.29 11.01
CA GLY A 40 -14.99 7.58 10.61
C GLY A 40 -16.05 8.52 10.05
N GLN A 41 -15.63 9.76 9.79
CA GLN A 41 -16.48 10.80 9.20
C GLN A 41 -15.85 11.30 7.89
N PRO A 42 -16.39 10.89 6.73
CA PRO A 42 -15.88 11.37 5.45
C PRO A 42 -16.05 12.89 5.35
N GLN A 43 -14.94 13.59 5.13
CA GLN A 43 -14.93 15.05 5.06
C GLN A 43 -15.87 15.54 3.95
N GLY A 44 -16.65 16.57 4.26
CA GLY A 44 -17.64 17.14 3.34
C GLY A 44 -18.97 16.39 3.26
N TRP A 45 -19.16 15.27 3.98
CA TRP A 45 -20.42 14.53 4.03
C TRP A 45 -21.32 14.93 5.21
N LEU A 46 -20.87 15.84 6.07
CA LEU A 46 -21.63 16.36 7.22
C LEU A 46 -22.42 17.65 6.91
N GLY A 47 -22.40 18.11 5.64
CA GLY A 47 -22.95 19.41 5.25
C GLY A 47 -21.99 20.58 5.51
N LYS A 48 -22.41 21.81 5.16
CA LYS A 48 -21.63 23.05 5.28
C LYS A 48 -22.22 24.00 6.34
N GLY A 49 -21.36 24.83 6.95
CA GLY A 49 -21.75 25.96 7.82
C GLY A 49 -22.39 25.56 9.15
N ASN A 50 -23.27 26.43 9.67
CA ASN A 50 -23.90 26.37 11.00
C ASN A 50 -24.76 25.11 11.26
N LYS A 51 -24.99 24.28 10.24
CA LYS A 51 -25.64 22.98 10.42
C LYS A 51 -24.67 21.98 11.06
N ARG A 52 -23.37 22.03 10.70
CA ARG A 52 -22.34 21.12 11.21
C ARG A 52 -22.13 21.22 12.72
N CYS A 53 -22.12 22.44 13.26
CA CYS A 53 -21.90 22.67 14.70
C CYS A 53 -23.05 22.22 15.60
N LYS A 54 -24.19 21.80 15.02
CA LYS A 54 -25.33 21.24 15.74
C LYS A 54 -25.44 19.71 15.62
N LEU A 55 -24.54 19.05 14.87
CA LEU A 55 -24.55 17.59 14.81
C LEU A 55 -23.87 17.01 16.04
N ASP A 56 -24.50 15.98 16.59
CA ASP A 56 -23.81 15.03 17.43
C ASP A 56 -22.86 14.18 16.57
N LEU A 57 -21.57 14.50 16.66
CA LEU A 57 -20.53 13.80 15.91
C LEU A 57 -20.26 12.40 16.48
N GLU A 58 -20.68 12.12 17.73
CA GLU A 58 -20.49 10.81 18.37
C GLU A 58 -21.50 9.76 17.91
N SER A 59 -22.62 10.17 17.30
CA SER A 59 -23.61 9.24 16.74
C SER A 59 -23.61 9.17 15.21
N ILE A 60 -22.88 10.06 14.54
CA ILE A 60 -22.88 10.24 13.08
C ILE A 60 -21.51 9.87 12.51
N GLN A 61 -21.18 8.58 12.58
CA GLN A 61 -20.06 7.98 11.87
C GLN A 61 -20.53 6.98 10.82
N MET A 62 -19.62 6.65 9.91
CA MET A 62 -19.75 5.62 8.90
C MET A 62 -18.68 4.55 9.12
N ASN A 63 -19.02 3.29 8.90
CA ASN A 63 -18.12 2.15 9.08
C ASN A 63 -17.34 1.86 7.80
N PHE A 64 -16.01 1.86 7.89
CA PHE A 64 -15.09 1.60 6.77
C PHE A 64 -14.43 0.21 6.83
N TYR A 65 -14.89 -0.67 7.74
CA TYR A 65 -14.21 -1.93 8.04
C TYR A 65 -14.03 -2.83 6.81
N ASP A 66 -15.04 -2.88 5.95
CA ASP A 66 -15.09 -3.75 4.77
C ASP A 66 -14.40 -3.17 3.51
N GLN A 67 -13.64 -2.09 3.64
CA GLN A 67 -12.84 -1.54 2.55
C GLN A 67 -11.78 -2.52 2.05
N LYS A 68 -11.43 -2.42 0.77
CA LYS A 68 -10.28 -3.10 0.15
C LYS A 68 -9.25 -2.05 -0.24
N GLY A 69 -7.97 -2.37 -0.12
CA GLY A 69 -6.92 -1.40 -0.36
C GLY A 69 -5.61 -1.73 0.36
N VAL A 70 -4.80 -0.71 0.61
CA VAL A 70 -3.51 -0.83 1.31
C VAL A 70 -3.53 -0.09 2.63
N TYR A 71 -2.66 -0.48 3.55
CA TYR A 71 -2.51 0.13 4.85
C TYR A 71 -1.05 0.17 5.29
N ILE A 72 -0.75 1.09 6.21
CA ILE A 72 0.55 1.29 6.83
C ILE A 72 0.34 1.29 8.34
N LEU A 73 1.17 0.54 9.07
CA LEU A 73 1.22 0.54 10.52
C LEU A 73 2.40 1.37 10.98
N TYR A 74 2.18 2.16 12.04
CA TYR A 74 3.20 3.03 12.63
C TYR A 74 3.35 2.76 14.12
N SER A 75 4.58 2.92 14.59
CA SER A 75 4.84 3.11 16.02
C SER A 75 4.48 4.53 16.48
N ASP A 76 4.50 4.80 17.79
CA ASP A 76 4.14 6.10 18.35
C ASP A 76 4.90 7.30 17.74
N PRO A 77 6.21 7.20 17.43
CA PRO A 77 6.95 8.28 16.76
C PRO A 77 6.62 8.46 15.26
N LEU A 78 5.50 7.92 14.78
CA LEU A 78 5.11 7.91 13.36
C LEU A 78 6.10 7.22 12.42
N GLN A 79 6.99 6.37 12.95
CA GLN A 79 7.85 5.54 12.13
C GLN A 79 7.04 4.40 11.50
N PRO A 80 7.03 4.24 10.15
CA PRO A 80 6.45 3.06 9.50
C PRO A 80 7.12 1.79 10.00
N VAL A 81 6.32 0.84 10.47
CA VAL A 81 6.81 -0.46 10.95
C VAL A 81 6.34 -1.62 10.10
N TYR A 82 5.21 -1.47 9.40
CA TYR A 82 4.70 -2.47 8.47
C TYR A 82 3.85 -1.80 7.39
N ALA A 83 3.88 -2.32 6.16
CA ALA A 83 2.93 -1.99 5.11
C ALA A 83 2.32 -3.26 4.54
N GLY A 84 1.04 -3.22 4.15
CA GLY A 84 0.41 -4.36 3.54
C GLY A 84 -0.89 -4.05 2.80
N GLN A 85 -1.44 -5.08 2.17
CA GLN A 85 -2.71 -5.01 1.44
C GLN A 85 -3.86 -5.81 2.06
N ALA A 86 -5.07 -5.51 1.60
CA ALA A 86 -6.31 -6.22 1.87
C ALA A 86 -7.22 -6.23 0.63
N GLY A 87 -7.75 -7.40 0.24
CA GLY A 87 -8.69 -7.48 -0.89
C GLY A 87 -8.34 -8.49 -1.98
N ILE A 88 -7.14 -9.10 -1.92
CA ILE A 88 -6.78 -10.19 -2.84
C ILE A 88 -7.61 -11.43 -2.55
N SER A 89 -8.37 -11.86 -3.55
CA SER A 89 -9.02 -13.17 -3.57
C SER A 89 -8.05 -14.23 -4.12
N ARG A 90 -7.07 -14.68 -3.34
CA ARG A 90 -6.32 -15.91 -3.66
C ARG A 90 -6.90 -17.06 -2.84
N ARG A 91 -7.00 -18.26 -3.45
CA ARG A 91 -7.55 -19.48 -2.82
C ARG A 91 -6.88 -19.87 -1.48
N ASN A 92 -5.66 -19.38 -1.18
CA ASN A 92 -4.87 -19.77 -0.01
C ASN A 92 -4.31 -18.60 0.82
N THR A 93 -4.87 -17.39 0.73
CA THR A 93 -4.39 -16.27 1.58
C THR A 93 -5.08 -16.28 2.94
N THR A 94 -4.34 -16.71 3.96
CA THR A 94 -4.70 -16.52 5.37
C THR A 94 -4.60 -15.04 5.71
N GLY A 95 -5.74 -14.42 6.01
CA GLY A 95 -5.81 -13.06 6.54
C GLY A 95 -6.51 -12.09 5.60
N GLY A 96 -7.79 -11.83 5.92
CA GLY A 96 -8.57 -10.64 5.59
C GLY A 96 -8.88 -10.37 4.12
N LYS A 97 -10.15 -10.54 3.74
CA LYS A 97 -10.71 -10.03 2.47
C LYS A 97 -10.83 -8.50 2.46
N VAL A 98 -10.71 -7.86 3.62
CA VAL A 98 -10.94 -6.43 3.85
C VAL A 98 -9.94 -5.85 4.85
N ILE A 99 -9.77 -4.53 4.83
CA ILE A 99 -8.81 -3.78 5.65
C ILE A 99 -9.00 -4.06 7.12
N GLY A 100 -10.24 -4.03 7.61
CA GLY A 100 -10.55 -4.28 9.01
C GLY A 100 -10.01 -5.63 9.50
N ASP A 101 -10.25 -6.70 8.74
CA ASP A 101 -9.79 -8.06 9.09
C ASP A 101 -8.25 -8.15 9.13
N ARG A 102 -7.54 -7.49 8.22
CA ARG A 102 -6.05 -7.47 8.23
C ARG A 102 -5.52 -6.72 9.44
N LEU A 103 -6.06 -5.54 9.73
CA LEU A 103 -5.68 -4.75 10.89
C LEU A 103 -5.98 -5.49 12.20
N ALA A 104 -7.13 -6.16 12.27
CA ALA A 104 -7.56 -6.95 13.42
C ALA A 104 -6.68 -8.19 13.63
N ALA A 105 -6.11 -8.78 12.57
CA ALA A 105 -5.11 -9.83 12.68
C ALA A 105 -3.78 -9.27 13.25
N HIS A 106 -3.34 -8.10 12.78
CA HIS A 106 -2.14 -7.44 13.30
C HIS A 106 -2.29 -6.96 14.74
N SER A 107 -3.49 -6.60 15.19
CA SER A 107 -3.74 -6.18 16.57
C SER A 107 -3.70 -7.35 17.56
N ARG A 108 -3.89 -8.58 17.08
CA ARG A 108 -3.84 -9.83 17.87
C ARG A 108 -2.54 -10.63 17.67
N GLY A 109 -1.74 -10.28 16.67
CA GLY A 109 -0.55 -11.03 16.27
C GLY A 109 0.71 -10.80 17.14
N ILE A 110 1.83 -11.39 16.67
CA ILE A 110 3.13 -11.34 17.36
C ILE A 110 3.70 -9.92 17.47
N TYR A 111 3.39 -9.04 16.52
CA TYR A 111 3.86 -7.65 16.49
C TYR A 111 2.81 -6.64 16.99
N ARG A 112 1.78 -7.08 17.72
CA ARG A 112 0.68 -6.23 18.20
C ARG A 112 1.12 -4.99 19.00
N ASN A 113 2.24 -5.08 19.71
CA ASN A 113 2.81 -3.99 20.51
C ASN A 113 3.79 -3.11 19.71
N GLY A 114 4.13 -3.50 18.48
CA GLY A 114 5.06 -2.78 17.62
C GLY A 114 4.45 -1.59 16.90
N TRP A 115 3.13 -1.38 17.02
CA TRP A 115 2.36 -0.33 16.37
C TRP A 115 1.18 0.14 17.24
N SER A 116 0.74 1.37 17.03
CA SER A 116 -0.40 2.01 17.74
C SER A 116 -1.27 2.83 16.80
N LEU A 117 -0.68 3.26 15.68
CA LEU A 117 -1.27 4.11 14.67
C LEU A 117 -1.29 3.38 13.33
N PHE A 118 -2.27 3.70 12.48
CA PHE A 118 -2.32 3.16 11.13
C PHE A 118 -2.93 4.16 10.15
N SER A 119 -2.49 4.10 8.90
CA SER A 119 -3.11 4.78 7.77
C SER A 119 -3.68 3.72 6.83
N TRP A 120 -4.77 4.02 6.17
CA TRP A 120 -5.43 3.12 5.24
C TRP A 120 -5.96 3.88 4.02
N PHE A 121 -5.92 3.22 2.87
CA PHE A 121 -6.31 3.79 1.57
C PHE A 121 -7.23 2.80 0.87
N GLY A 122 -8.53 3.10 0.86
CA GLY A 122 -9.60 2.24 0.36
C GLY A 122 -9.95 2.52 -1.10
N PHE A 123 -10.22 1.46 -1.85
CA PHE A 123 -10.50 1.48 -3.28
C PHE A 123 -11.99 1.33 -3.60
N LEU A 124 -12.82 1.00 -2.61
CA LEU A 124 -14.25 0.81 -2.82
C LEU A 124 -15.00 2.13 -2.65
N GLU A 125 -15.97 2.38 -3.51
CA GLU A 125 -16.90 3.49 -3.40
C GLU A 125 -18.26 3.03 -2.89
N THR A 126 -19.09 4.00 -2.53
CA THR A 126 -20.50 3.80 -2.18
C THR A 126 -21.28 4.99 -2.72
N GLU A 127 -22.60 4.89 -2.75
CA GLU A 127 -23.46 6.04 -3.06
C GLU A 127 -23.12 7.24 -2.16
N ARG A 128 -22.87 8.39 -2.79
CA ARG A 128 -22.52 9.62 -2.08
C ARG A 128 -23.78 10.28 -1.53
N SER A 129 -23.96 10.24 -0.22
CA SER A 129 -25.06 10.90 0.48
C SER A 129 -24.55 11.61 1.75
N PRO A 130 -25.08 12.78 2.12
CA PRO A 130 -24.79 13.37 3.42
C PRO A 130 -25.10 12.37 4.54
N LEU A 131 -24.20 12.20 5.51
CA LEU A 131 -24.37 11.24 6.61
C LEU A 131 -25.66 11.49 7.40
N THR A 132 -26.12 12.74 7.46
CA THR A 132 -27.38 13.14 8.11
C THR A 132 -28.63 12.61 7.43
N ARG A 133 -28.53 12.17 6.17
CA ARG A 133 -29.63 11.58 5.41
C ARG A 133 -29.58 10.06 5.39
N MET A 134 -28.53 9.46 5.94
CA MET A 134 -28.37 8.01 6.00
C MET A 134 -28.86 7.51 7.36
N SER A 135 -29.65 6.44 7.34
CA SER A 135 -30.00 5.71 8.56
C SER A 135 -28.75 5.15 9.25
N ALA A 136 -28.86 4.81 10.54
CA ALA A 136 -27.76 4.16 11.26
C ALA A 136 -27.33 2.86 10.56
N GLU A 137 -28.29 2.07 10.09
CA GLU A 137 -28.04 0.82 9.34
C GLU A 137 -27.20 1.07 8.09
N GLN A 138 -27.59 2.04 7.25
CA GLN A 138 -26.83 2.37 6.03
C GLN A 138 -25.40 2.86 6.32
N ARG A 139 -25.18 3.52 7.46
CA ARG A 139 -23.86 4.02 7.86
C ARG A 139 -22.98 2.94 8.46
N LEU A 140 -23.56 2.01 9.22
CA LEU A 140 -22.84 0.92 9.89
C LEU A 140 -22.59 -0.27 8.96
N ASN A 141 -23.47 -0.47 7.97
CA ASN A 141 -23.40 -1.52 6.95
C ASN A 141 -23.49 -0.95 5.52
N PRO A 142 -22.54 -0.09 5.11
CA PRO A 142 -22.56 0.50 3.76
C PRO A 142 -22.32 -0.55 2.68
N THR A 143 -23.00 -0.41 1.55
CA THR A 143 -22.77 -1.25 0.37
C THR A 143 -21.58 -0.73 -0.43
N TRP A 144 -20.47 -1.46 -0.38
CA TRP A 144 -19.24 -1.12 -1.08
C TRP A 144 -19.21 -1.70 -2.49
N ILE A 145 -18.86 -0.88 -3.49
CA ILE A 145 -18.75 -1.26 -4.89
C ILE A 145 -17.37 -0.90 -5.45
N MET A 146 -16.90 -1.71 -6.41
CA MET A 146 -15.71 -1.35 -7.19
C MET A 146 -16.06 -0.22 -8.17
N PRO A 147 -15.18 0.77 -8.37
CA PRO A 147 -15.41 1.82 -9.34
C PRO A 147 -15.56 1.26 -10.76
N ALA A 148 -16.56 1.73 -11.50
CA ALA A 148 -16.91 1.24 -12.84
C ALA A 148 -15.83 1.45 -13.92
N THR A 149 -14.79 2.24 -13.63
CA THR A 149 -13.68 2.55 -14.56
C THR A 149 -12.62 1.45 -14.64
N LEU A 150 -12.75 0.36 -13.88
CA LEU A 150 -11.83 -0.77 -13.95
C LEU A 150 -12.11 -1.65 -15.19
N PRO A 151 -11.07 -2.30 -15.76
CA PRO A 151 -11.23 -3.23 -16.87
C PRO A 151 -12.25 -4.34 -16.58
N SER A 152 -12.73 -5.00 -17.65
CA SER A 152 -13.73 -6.08 -17.66
C SER A 152 -13.40 -7.31 -16.78
N THR A 153 -12.22 -7.33 -16.14
CA THR A 153 -11.81 -8.30 -15.11
C THR A 153 -11.47 -7.59 -13.79
N PRO A 154 -12.48 -7.09 -13.03
CA PRO A 154 -12.26 -6.25 -11.85
C PRO A 154 -11.33 -6.86 -10.81
N ASP A 155 -11.39 -8.18 -10.62
CA ASP A 155 -10.55 -8.89 -9.65
C ASP A 155 -9.07 -8.93 -10.06
N ALA A 156 -8.77 -9.12 -11.34
CA ALA A 156 -7.39 -9.13 -11.83
C ALA A 156 -6.78 -7.73 -11.73
N ALA A 157 -7.52 -6.71 -12.16
CA ALA A 157 -7.08 -5.32 -12.07
C ALA A 157 -6.90 -4.87 -10.61
N LEU A 158 -7.82 -5.23 -9.71
CA LEU A 158 -7.69 -4.97 -8.27
C LEU A 158 -6.45 -5.64 -7.68
N ASN A 159 -6.19 -6.92 -8.02
CA ASN A 159 -5.02 -7.64 -7.52
C ASN A 159 -3.72 -6.97 -7.95
N VAL A 160 -3.62 -6.54 -9.22
CA VAL A 160 -2.44 -5.81 -9.74
C VAL A 160 -2.27 -4.49 -9.00
N LEU A 161 -3.33 -3.72 -8.80
CA LEU A 161 -3.26 -2.45 -8.08
C LEU A 161 -2.80 -2.65 -6.64
N LEU A 162 -3.41 -3.58 -5.91
CA LEU A 162 -3.05 -3.84 -4.52
C LEU A 162 -1.58 -4.28 -4.39
N ALA A 163 -1.12 -5.18 -5.26
CA ALA A 163 0.28 -5.62 -5.29
C ALA A 163 1.24 -4.46 -5.58
N SER A 164 0.95 -3.63 -6.59
CA SER A 164 1.78 -2.49 -6.95
C SER A 164 1.87 -1.45 -5.83
N PHE A 165 0.74 -1.09 -5.20
CA PHE A 165 0.75 -0.14 -4.08
C PHE A 165 1.46 -0.70 -2.85
N GLU A 166 1.24 -1.97 -2.50
CA GLU A 166 1.96 -2.62 -1.40
C GLU A 166 3.48 -2.61 -1.64
N ALA A 167 3.91 -2.96 -2.85
CA ALA A 167 5.32 -2.97 -3.21
C ALA A 167 5.96 -1.58 -3.10
N ILE A 168 5.31 -0.54 -3.63
CA ILE A 168 5.79 0.85 -3.51
C ILE A 168 5.91 1.26 -2.04
N LEU A 169 4.93 0.92 -1.20
CA LEU A 169 4.96 1.25 0.22
C LEU A 169 6.08 0.52 0.96
N ILE A 170 6.35 -0.74 0.63
CA ILE A 170 7.43 -1.51 1.26
C ILE A 170 8.80 -0.96 0.83
N GLU A 171 9.04 -0.80 -0.46
CA GLU A 171 10.34 -0.32 -0.96
C GLU A 171 10.60 1.14 -0.56
N GLY A 172 9.59 2.00 -0.67
CA GLY A 172 9.73 3.43 -0.39
C GLY A 172 9.83 3.79 1.09
N LEU A 173 9.21 3.00 1.98
CA LEU A 173 9.23 3.27 3.43
C LEU A 173 10.20 2.37 4.20
N THR A 174 10.65 1.27 3.61
CA THR A 174 11.52 0.25 4.25
C THR A 174 11.06 -0.17 5.65
N PRO A 175 9.78 -0.53 5.85
CA PRO A 175 9.24 -0.81 7.16
C PRO A 175 9.88 -2.07 7.77
N ARG A 176 10.36 -1.95 9.02
CA ARG A 176 11.17 -2.99 9.69
C ARG A 176 10.53 -4.38 9.79
N PHE A 177 9.21 -4.51 9.75
CA PHE A 177 8.51 -5.80 9.85
C PHE A 177 8.17 -6.42 8.47
N ASN A 178 8.49 -5.76 7.35
CA ASN A 178 8.37 -6.33 6.00
C ASN A 178 9.69 -6.99 5.56
N ALA A 179 10.05 -8.10 6.20
CA ALA A 179 11.35 -8.76 5.96
C ALA A 179 11.56 -9.32 4.54
N ARG A 180 10.47 -9.51 3.76
CA ARG A 180 10.53 -10.11 2.41
C ARG A 180 10.65 -9.10 1.27
N GLY A 181 10.64 -7.79 1.55
CA GLY A 181 10.57 -6.76 0.51
C GLY A 181 9.22 -6.70 -0.21
N GLY A 182 9.08 -5.78 -1.15
CA GLY A 182 7.92 -5.65 -2.02
C GLY A 182 7.94 -6.70 -3.14
N ASP A 183 6.77 -7.20 -3.55
CA ASP A 183 6.65 -8.14 -4.67
C ASP A 183 6.71 -7.37 -6.01
N LEU A 184 7.91 -7.24 -6.57
CA LEU A 184 8.19 -6.49 -7.81
C LEU A 184 8.82 -7.40 -8.88
N PRO A 185 8.07 -8.39 -9.41
CA PRO A 185 8.59 -9.25 -10.46
C PRO A 185 8.91 -8.43 -11.71
N HIS A 186 10.08 -8.67 -12.31
CA HIS A 186 10.58 -7.99 -13.51
C HIS A 186 10.92 -6.51 -13.36
N ALA A 187 10.74 -5.91 -12.18
CA ALA A 187 11.21 -4.55 -11.95
C ALA A 187 12.75 -4.52 -11.92
N VAL A 188 13.33 -3.46 -12.46
CA VAL A 188 14.76 -3.20 -12.41
C VAL A 188 14.99 -2.01 -11.50
N LEU A 189 15.72 -2.22 -10.40
CA LEU A 189 16.16 -1.13 -9.54
C LEU A 189 17.20 -0.29 -10.30
N VAL A 190 17.03 1.03 -10.27
CA VAL A 190 17.95 1.98 -10.91
C VAL A 190 18.66 2.75 -9.81
N ASP A 191 19.99 2.60 -9.74
CA ASP A 191 20.82 3.36 -8.81
C ASP A 191 21.04 4.79 -9.31
N GLN A 192 21.07 5.74 -8.38
CA GLN A 192 21.42 7.11 -8.71
C GLN A 192 22.90 7.18 -9.11
N TYR A 193 23.17 7.70 -10.31
CA TYR A 193 24.52 8.08 -10.69
C TYR A 193 25.00 9.27 -9.84
N ASP A 194 26.05 9.07 -9.04
CA ASP A 194 26.72 10.11 -8.27
C ASP A 194 28.20 10.22 -8.69
N PRO A 195 28.61 11.31 -9.38
CA PRO A 195 29.99 11.49 -9.82
C PRO A 195 30.98 11.68 -8.66
N SER A 196 30.51 12.06 -7.47
CA SER A 196 31.37 12.22 -6.29
C SER A 196 31.86 10.87 -5.75
N LEU A 197 31.04 9.82 -5.82
CA LEU A 197 31.41 8.44 -5.46
C LEU A 197 32.44 7.85 -6.44
N ALA A 198 32.36 8.22 -7.72
CA ALA A 198 33.35 7.83 -8.74
C ALA A 198 34.74 8.48 -8.52
N THR A 199 34.80 9.59 -7.78
CA THR A 199 36.04 10.27 -7.41
C THR A 199 36.62 9.67 -6.12
N ALA A 200 35.76 9.38 -5.13
CA ALA A 200 36.15 8.71 -3.88
C ALA A 200 36.76 7.32 -4.11
N ALA A 201 36.21 6.53 -5.05
CA ALA A 201 36.75 5.22 -5.43
C ALA A 201 38.17 5.28 -6.04
N ARG A 202 38.55 6.42 -6.65
CA ARG A 202 39.91 6.61 -7.20
C ARG A 202 40.94 6.96 -6.12
N GLY A 203 40.51 7.63 -5.04
CA GLY A 203 41.37 7.98 -3.90
C GLY A 203 41.72 6.80 -2.98
N TRP A 204 40.95 5.70 -3.05
CA TRP A 204 41.17 4.50 -2.23
C TRP A 204 42.14 3.47 -2.84
N ARG A 205 42.74 3.74 -4.02
CA ARG A 205 43.85 2.94 -4.56
C ARG A 205 45.19 3.30 -3.90
N GLY A 206 45.26 3.29 -2.57
CA GLY A 206 46.42 3.82 -1.83
C GLY A 206 46.79 3.13 -0.52
N ARG A 207 46.05 2.13 -0.04
CA ARG A 207 46.51 1.27 1.05
C ARG A 207 46.19 -0.17 0.74
N GLN A 208 47.21 -0.95 0.40
CA GLN A 208 47.15 -2.40 0.60
C GLN A 208 46.89 -2.65 2.08
N PRO A 209 45.84 -3.38 2.48
CA PRO A 209 45.80 -3.94 3.82
C PRO A 209 47.00 -4.89 3.95
N ALA A 210 47.75 -4.74 5.05
CA ALA A 210 48.82 -5.66 5.38
C ALA A 210 48.27 -7.09 5.37
N ARG A 211 49.01 -7.98 4.70
CA ARG A 211 48.68 -9.39 4.48
C ARG A 211 48.42 -10.05 5.84
N ALA A 212 47.16 -10.34 6.17
CA ALA A 212 46.82 -11.14 7.34
C ALA A 212 47.31 -12.59 7.12
N PRO A 213 47.86 -13.26 8.16
CA PRO A 213 48.33 -14.63 8.03
C PRO A 213 47.15 -15.57 7.80
N SER A 214 47.35 -16.54 6.91
CA SER A 214 46.38 -17.55 6.52
C SER A 214 45.91 -18.38 7.71
N ARG A 215 44.60 -18.41 7.97
CA ARG A 215 43.94 -19.51 8.67
C ARG A 215 43.09 -20.29 7.68
N ALA A 216 43.36 -21.59 7.65
CA ALA A 216 42.71 -22.59 6.84
C ALA A 216 41.24 -22.80 7.22
N GLY A 217 40.43 -23.20 6.23
CA GLY A 217 39.14 -23.87 6.44
C GLY A 217 37.93 -23.03 6.04
N GLY A 218 37.47 -23.20 4.80
CA GLY A 218 36.18 -22.68 4.35
C GLY A 218 35.97 -22.94 2.86
N ILE A 219 35.05 -23.87 2.54
CA ILE A 219 34.77 -24.42 1.22
C ILE A 219 34.30 -23.32 0.25
N ARG A 220 34.97 -23.22 -0.91
CA ARG A 220 34.56 -22.37 -2.04
C ARG A 220 33.69 -23.20 -2.98
N VAL A 221 32.44 -22.80 -3.17
CA VAL A 221 31.62 -23.30 -4.28
C VAL A 221 31.91 -22.38 -5.48
N GLU A 222 32.63 -22.87 -6.47
CA GLU A 222 32.87 -22.14 -7.72
C GLU A 222 31.68 -22.35 -8.66
N ALA A 223 31.01 -21.26 -9.02
CA ALA A 223 30.03 -21.26 -10.11
C ALA A 223 30.80 -21.24 -11.44
N THR A 224 30.74 -22.35 -12.18
CA THR A 224 31.28 -22.45 -13.54
C THR A 224 30.31 -21.79 -14.52
N PHE A 225 30.75 -20.74 -15.21
CA PHE A 225 30.06 -20.24 -16.40
C PHE A 225 30.73 -20.84 -17.64
N PRO A 226 29.97 -21.37 -18.63
CA PRO A 226 30.56 -21.89 -19.85
C PRO A 226 31.08 -20.74 -20.74
N ALA A 227 32.27 -20.96 -21.28
CA ALA A 227 32.98 -20.06 -22.18
C ALA A 227 32.40 -20.07 -23.61
N ASP A 228 32.65 -18.97 -24.30
CA ASP A 228 32.41 -18.69 -25.72
C ASP A 228 32.51 -19.91 -26.66
N LEU A 229 31.55 -19.98 -27.59
CA LEU A 229 31.71 -20.68 -28.86
C LEU A 229 31.76 -19.64 -29.99
N SER A 230 32.96 -19.15 -30.26
CA SER A 230 33.30 -18.51 -31.53
C SER A 230 34.35 -19.34 -32.25
N GLY A 231 34.05 -19.81 -33.45
CA GLY A 231 35.07 -19.98 -34.48
C GLY A 231 34.98 -21.22 -35.38
N ALA A 232 34.72 -20.93 -36.66
CA ALA A 232 35.19 -21.62 -37.87
C ALA A 232 34.44 -22.91 -38.30
N SER A 233 34.16 -23.15 -39.58
CA SER A 233 34.39 -22.40 -40.83
C SER A 233 33.64 -23.08 -41.99
N ASP A 234 33.63 -22.37 -43.13
CA ASP A 234 33.57 -22.87 -44.51
C ASP A 234 32.23 -22.92 -45.26
N SER A 235 32.06 -21.91 -46.13
CA SER A 235 31.66 -22.08 -47.53
C SER A 235 32.02 -20.82 -48.34
N LEU A 236 33.08 -20.97 -49.16
CA LEU A 236 33.51 -20.18 -50.34
C LEU A 236 34.04 -18.75 -50.17
#